data_AF-A0A9C7G6B8-F1
#
_entry.id   AF-A0A9C7G6B8-F1
#
_cell.length_a   1.000
_cell.length_b   1.000
_cell.length_c   1.000
_cell.angle_alpha   90.00
_cell.angle_beta   90.00
_cell.angle_gamma   90.00
#
_symmetry.space_group_name_H-M   'P 1'
#
loop_
_entity.id
_entity.type
_entity.pdbx_description
1 polymer ?
#
loop_
_entity_poly.entity_id
_entity_poly.type
_entity_poly.pdbx_seq_one_letter_code
_entity_poly.pdbx_strand_id
1 'polypeptide(L)' 'MAKTLELQFATEMGGTARITIDNPKEPIDTATVKASMNQIIAAGVFFSPTGNLVSVKGARVVDRNVTDYELV' A
#
# COMPACT_ATOMS: atom_id res chain seq x y z
N MET A 1 -13.62 6.64 11.19
CA MET A 1 -13.22 5.23 11.08
C MET A 1 -13.10 4.89 9.60
N ALA A 2 -11.89 4.95 9.06
CA ALA A 2 -11.62 4.53 7.69
C ALA A 2 -10.41 3.60 7.76
N LYS A 3 -10.63 2.31 7.50
CA LYS A 3 -9.52 1.38 7.29
C LYS A 3 -8.92 1.70 5.94
N THR A 4 -7.60 1.72 5.87
CA THR A 4 -6.85 1.93 4.63
C THR A 4 -5.98 0.70 4.38
N LEU A 5 -6.10 0.08 3.22
CA LEU A 5 -5.18 -0.98 2.80
C LEU A 5 -3.94 -0.35 2.19
N GLU A 6 -2.79 -0.56 2.83
CA GLU A 6 -1.50 -0.10 2.36
C GLU A 6 -0.76 -1.25 1.68
N LEU A 7 -0.51 -1.10 0.37
CA LEU A 7 0.29 -1.98 -0.46
C LEU A 7 1.72 -1.47 -0.52
N GLN A 8 2.69 -2.32 -0.20
CA GLN A 8 4.11 -1.98 -0.12
C GLN A 8 4.89 -2.67 -1.23
N PHE A 9 5.68 -1.89 -1.94
CA PHE A 9 6.50 -2.33 -3.06
C PHE A 9 7.96 -1.99 -2.81
N ALA A 10 8.86 -2.91 -3.12
CA ALA A 10 10.28 -2.59 -3.20
C ALA A 10 10.56 -1.92 -4.55
N THR A 11 11.49 -0.97 -4.55
CA THR A 11 11.87 -0.22 -5.75
C THR A 11 13.30 -0.54 -6.17
N GLU A 12 13.65 -0.22 -7.41
CA GLU A 12 14.99 -0.50 -7.99
C GLU A 12 16.14 0.04 -7.13
N MET A 13 15.99 1.24 -6.55
CA MET A 13 17.02 1.85 -5.70
C MET A 13 16.97 1.39 -4.22
N GLY A 14 16.31 0.26 -3.92
CA GLY A 14 16.21 -0.28 -2.56
C GLY A 14 15.23 0.47 -1.65
N GLY A 15 14.45 1.40 -2.21
CA GLY A 15 13.40 2.14 -1.50
C GLY A 15 12.12 1.32 -1.29
N THR A 16 11.12 1.95 -0.69
CA THR A 16 9.78 1.36 -0.52
C THR A 16 8.71 2.34 -0.97
N ALA A 17 8.02 2.00 -2.04
CA ALA A 17 6.84 2.72 -2.48
C ALA A 17 5.60 2.16 -1.79
N ARG A 18 4.64 3.03 -1.47
CA ARG A 18 3.39 2.67 -0.81
C ARG A 18 2.22 3.17 -1.63
N ILE A 19 1.25 2.29 -1.88
CA ILE A 19 -0.03 2.63 -2.49
C ILE A 19 -1.11 2.37 -1.46
N THR A 20 -1.91 3.38 -1.15
CA THR A 20 -3.00 3.30 -0.17
C THR A 20 -4.35 3.21 -0.87
N ILE A 21 -5.20 2.31 -0.40
CA ILE A 21 -6.58 2.16 -0.87
C ILE A 21 -7.48 2.44 0.31
N ASP A 22 -8.23 3.53 0.23
CA ASP A 22 -9.23 3.90 1.24
C ASP A 22 -10.49 3.04 1.07
N ASN A 23 -11.09 2.66 2.21
CA ASN A 23 -12.27 1.79 2.26
C ASN A 23 -12.09 0.50 1.45
N PRO A 24 -11.07 -0.33 1.75
CA PRO A 24 -10.82 -1.54 1.00
C PRO A 24 -11.99 -2.52 1.16
N LYS A 25 -12.25 -3.30 0.12
CA LYS A 25 -13.30 -4.32 0.15
C LYS A 25 -12.98 -5.39 1.20
N GLU A 26 -13.92 -5.67 2.08
CA GLU A 26 -13.81 -6.74 3.09
C GLU A 26 -14.65 -7.97 2.67
N PRO A 27 -14.17 -9.22 2.89
CA PRO A 27 -12.86 -9.57 3.47
C PRO A 27 -11.70 -9.34 2.50
N ILE A 28 -10.53 -8.99 3.06
CA ILE A 28 -9.30 -8.83 2.28
C ILE A 28 -8.80 -10.21 1.86
N ASP A 29 -8.87 -10.50 0.56
CA ASP A 29 -8.26 -11.69 -0.01
C ASP A 29 -6.81 -11.43 -0.39
N THR A 30 -5.89 -12.08 0.34
CA THR A 30 -4.45 -11.93 0.13
C THR A 30 -4.00 -12.45 -1.24
N ALA A 31 -4.69 -13.42 -1.83
CA ALA A 31 -4.39 -13.93 -3.18
C ALA A 31 -4.73 -12.87 -4.23
N THR A 32 -5.92 -12.28 -4.13
CA THR A 32 -6.35 -11.19 -5.00
C THR A 32 -5.44 -9.96 -4.85
N VAL A 33 -5.09 -9.57 -3.61
CA VAL A 33 -4.17 -8.46 -3.36
C VAL A 33 -2.82 -8.71 -4.02
N LYS A 34 -2.24 -9.90 -3.84
CA LYS A 34 -0.95 -10.26 -4.46
C LYS A 34 -1.02 -10.25 -5.99
N ALA A 35 -2.11 -10.75 -6.58
CA ALA A 35 -2.33 -10.71 -8.03
C ALA A 35 -2.37 -9.27 -8.54
N SER A 36 -3.15 -8.39 -7.90
CA SER A 36 -3.23 -6.97 -8.25
C SER A 36 -1.88 -6.27 -8.11
N MET A 37 -1.13 -6.55 -7.04
CA MET A 37 0.21 -5.99 -6.85
C MET A 37 1.19 -6.43 -7.95
N ASN A 38 1.12 -7.69 -8.39
CA ASN A 38 1.93 -8.17 -9.51
C ASN A 38 1.53 -7.52 -10.84
N GLN A 39 0.22 -7.30 -11.05
CA GLN A 39 -0.26 -6.58 -12.23
C GLN A 39 0.22 -5.11 -12.23
N ILE A 40 0.25 -4.46 -11.08
CA ILE A 40 0.77 -3.10 -10.91
C ILE A 40 2.25 -3.03 -11.29
N ILE A 41 3.06 -3.99 -10.84
CA ILE A 41 4.48 -4.09 -11.21
C ILE A 41 4.62 -4.35 -12.72
N ALA A 42 3.86 -5.32 -13.25
CA ALA A 42 3.92 -5.69 -14.67
C ALA A 42 3.47 -4.56 -15.60
N ALA A 43 2.53 -3.72 -15.16
CA ALA A 43 2.10 -2.55 -15.91
C ALA A 43 3.22 -1.51 -16.04
N GLY A 44 4.15 -1.44 -15.08
CA GLY A 44 5.29 -0.52 -15.13
C GLY A 44 4.89 0.97 -15.18
N VAL A 45 3.65 1.30 -14.82
CA VAL A 45 3.11 2.67 -14.93
C VAL A 45 3.39 3.55 -13.72
N PHE A 46 3.80 2.93 -12.60
CA PHE A 46 4.07 3.64 -11.35
C PHE A 46 5.56 3.86 -11.17
N PHE A 47 5.93 5.13 -11.07
CA PHE A 47 7.28 5.58 -10.77
C PHE A 47 7.31 6.17 -9.36
N SER A 48 8.31 5.79 -8.58
CA SER A 48 8.58 6.39 -7.27
C SER A 48 9.85 7.22 -7.33
N PRO A 49 10.10 8.11 -6.34
CA PRO A 49 11.38 8.81 -6.23
C PRO A 49 12.58 7.87 -6.16
N THR A 50 12.37 6.63 -5.72
CA THR A 50 13.37 5.57 -5.59
C THR A 50 13.36 4.56 -6.76
N GLY A 51 12.78 4.93 -7.91
CA GLY A 51 12.75 4.13 -9.14
C GLY A 51 11.44 3.37 -9.38
N ASN A 52 11.48 2.42 -10.31
CA ASN A 52 10.32 1.57 -10.63
C ASN A 52 9.99 0.60 -9.50
N LEU A 53 8.75 0.11 -9.49
CA LEU A 53 8.33 -0.98 -8.60
C LEU A 53 8.90 -2.30 -9.14
N VAL A 54 9.71 -3.00 -8.35
CA VAL A 54 10.38 -4.26 -8.78
C VAL A 54 9.80 -5.51 -8.14
N SER A 55 9.31 -5.39 -6.91
CA SER A 55 8.78 -6.55 -6.20
C SER A 55 7.74 -6.16 -5.14
N VAL A 56 6.89 -7.13 -4.82
CA VAL A 56 5.93 -7.03 -3.73
C VAL A 56 6.67 -7.17 -2.40
N LYS A 57 6.63 -6.13 -1.58
CA LYS A 57 7.22 -6.15 -0.23
C LYS A 57 6.22 -6.65 0.80
N GLY A 58 4.94 -6.30 0.66
CA GLY A 58 3.87 -6.76 1.54
C GLY A 58 2.61 -5.91 1.43
N ALA A 59 1.58 -6.26 2.21
CA ALA A 59 0.37 -5.46 2.34
C ALA A 59 -0.09 -5.45 3.80
N ARG A 60 -0.64 -4.32 4.28
CA ARG A 60 -1.16 -4.19 5.64
C ARG A 60 -2.43 -3.34 5.65
N VAL A 61 -3.39 -3.71 6.50
CA VAL A 61 -4.55 -2.86 6.78
C VAL A 61 -4.17 -1.93 7.93
N VAL A 62 -4.34 -0.64 7.72
CA VAL A 62 -4.09 0.40 8.71
C VAL A 62 -5.45 0.91 9.19
N ASP A 63 -5.73 0.75 10.47
CA ASP A 63 -6.84 1.40 11.15
C ASP A 63 -6.29 2.57 11.97
N ARG A 64 -6.72 3.78 11.63
CA ARG A 64 -6.27 5.01 12.30
C ARG A 64 -7.39 5.53 13.19
N ASN A 65 -7.15 5.51 14.49
CA ASN A 65 -7.95 6.22 15.47
C ASN A 65 -7.24 7.52 15.86
N VAL A 66 -7.84 8.67 15.56
CA VAL A 66 -7.32 9.98 15.95
C VAL A 66 -8.16 10.49 17.11
N THR A 67 -7.49 10.85 18.21
CA THR A 67 -8.13 11.49 19.37
C THR A 67 -7.36 12.77 19.64
N ASP A 68 -7.99 13.90 19.38
CA ASP A 68 -7.45 15.20 19.68
C ASP A 68 -7.61 15.50 21.17
N TYR A 69 -6.57 16.08 21.78
CA TYR A 69 -6.59 16.56 23.16
C TYR A 69 -6.28 18.05 23.15
N GLU A 70 -7.12 18.85 23.81
CA GLU A 70 -6.80 20.25 24.05
C GLU A 70 -5.80 20.34 25.21
N LEU A 71 -4.66 20.96 24.94
CA LEU A 71 -3.70 21.35 25.97
C LEU A 71 -4.05 22.77 26.40
N VAL A 72 -4.47 22.93 27.66
CA VAL A 72 -4.78 24.22 28.31
C VAL A 72 -3.52 24.83 28.88
#